data_AF-Q7Z5F9-F1
#
_entry.id   AF-Q7Z5F9-F1
#
_cell.length_a   1.000
_cell.length_b   1.000
_cell.length_c   1.000
_cell.angle_alpha   90.00
_cell.angle_beta   90.00
_cell.angle_gamma   90.00
#
_symmetry.space_group_name_H-M   'P 1'
#
loop_
_entity.id
_entity.type
_entity.pdbx_description
1 polymer ?
#
loop_
_entity_poly.entity_id
_entity_poly.type
_entity_poly.pdbx_seq_one_letter_code
_entity_poly.pdbx_strand_id
1 'polypeptide(L)'
;MDGVAEFSEYVSETVDVPSPFDLLEPPTSGGFLKLSKPCCYIFPGGRGDSALFAVNGFNILVDGGSDRKSCFWKLVRHLDRIDSVLLTHIGADNLPGINGLLRRKVAELEEEQSQGSSSYSDWVKNLISPELGVVFFNVPEKLRLPDASRKAKRSIEEACLTLQHLNRLGIQAEPLYRVVSNTIEPLTLFHKMGVGRLDMYVLNPVKDSKEMQFLMQKWAGNSKAKTGIVLPNGKEAEISVPYLTSITALVVWLPANPTEKIVRVLFPGNAPQNKILEGLEKLRHLDFLRYPVATQKGLASGAVPTNLKPSKIKQRADSKESLKATTKTAVSKLAKREEVVEEGAKEARSELAKELAKTEKKAKESSEKPPERPAKPERVKTESSEALKAEKRKLIKDKVGKKHQKKKKKKKK
;
A
#
# COMPACT_ATOMS: atom_id res chain seq x y z
N MET A 1 -37.24 19.23 -19.81
CA MET A 1 -36.13 18.27 -20.02
C MET A 1 -36.17 17.16 -18.97
N ASP A 2 -37.34 16.60 -18.73
CA ASP A 2 -37.77 16.38 -17.34
C ASP A 2 -37.46 14.95 -16.89
N GLY A 3 -37.61 13.97 -17.79
CA GLY A 3 -37.16 12.59 -17.60
C GLY A 3 -35.65 12.41 -17.36
N VAL A 4 -34.82 13.45 -17.54
CA VAL A 4 -33.40 13.42 -17.11
C VAL A 4 -33.26 13.81 -15.64
N ALA A 5 -34.09 14.75 -15.16
CA ALA A 5 -34.18 15.11 -13.75
C ALA A 5 -34.83 13.96 -12.96
N GLU A 6 -35.98 13.44 -13.41
CA GLU A 6 -36.67 12.28 -12.81
C GLU A 6 -35.74 11.06 -12.72
N PHE A 7 -34.96 10.78 -13.78
CA PHE A 7 -33.98 9.69 -13.75
C PHE A 7 -32.82 9.97 -12.77
N SER A 8 -32.33 11.20 -12.70
CA SER A 8 -31.28 11.58 -11.73
C SER A 8 -31.77 11.51 -10.29
N GLU A 9 -33.02 11.89 -10.04
CA GLU A 9 -33.68 11.83 -8.74
C GLU A 9 -33.88 10.38 -8.32
N TYR A 10 -34.50 9.55 -9.16
CA TYR A 10 -34.64 8.10 -8.95
C TYR A 10 -33.29 7.38 -8.73
N VAL A 11 -32.24 7.76 -9.47
CA VAL A 11 -30.89 7.24 -9.24
C VAL A 11 -30.32 7.70 -7.89
N SER A 12 -30.58 8.94 -7.46
CA SER A 12 -30.15 9.43 -6.14
C SER A 12 -30.90 8.78 -4.97
N GLU A 13 -32.17 8.41 -5.15
CA GLU A 13 -32.94 7.65 -4.16
C GLU A 13 -32.52 6.17 -4.07
N THR A 14 -32.01 5.59 -5.16
CA THR A 14 -31.70 4.16 -5.25
C THR A 14 -30.20 3.81 -5.16
N VAL A 15 -29.30 4.79 -5.30
CA VAL A 15 -27.85 4.60 -5.22
C VAL A 15 -27.29 5.34 -4.00
N ASP A 16 -27.13 4.60 -2.90
CA ASP A 16 -26.35 5.05 -1.76
C ASP A 16 -24.87 5.24 -2.17
N VAL A 17 -24.33 6.43 -1.87
CA VAL A 17 -22.96 6.84 -2.23
C VAL A 17 -22.12 6.91 -0.95
N PRO A 18 -21.23 5.93 -0.68
CA PRO A 18 -20.53 5.85 0.59
C PRO A 18 -19.80 7.14 0.99
N SER A 19 -19.95 7.51 2.25
CA SER A 19 -19.30 8.69 2.83
C SER A 19 -17.78 8.57 2.73
N PRO A 20 -17.03 9.68 2.58
CA PRO A 20 -15.57 9.66 2.73
C PRO A 20 -15.11 9.01 4.04
N PHE A 21 -15.92 9.14 5.11
CA PHE A 21 -15.67 8.56 6.43
C PHE A 21 -15.88 7.04 6.48
N ASP A 22 -16.90 6.51 5.78
CA ASP A 22 -17.16 5.06 5.67
C ASP A 22 -16.14 4.37 4.75
N LEU A 23 -15.72 5.08 3.69
CA LEU A 23 -14.75 4.58 2.73
C LEU A 23 -13.37 4.39 3.36
N LEU A 24 -13.01 5.28 4.29
CA LEU A 24 -11.72 5.37 4.98
C LEU A 24 -11.94 5.47 6.50
N GLU A 25 -12.23 4.33 7.13
CA GLU A 25 -12.55 4.23 8.58
C GLU A 25 -11.51 4.91 9.51
N PRO A 26 -11.94 5.73 10.50
CA PRO A 26 -11.04 6.44 11.43
C PRO A 26 -10.22 5.47 12.31
N PRO A 27 -9.13 5.93 12.96
CA PRO A 27 -8.30 5.07 13.81
C PRO A 27 -9.08 4.54 15.02
N THR A 28 -9.04 3.23 15.22
CA THR A 28 -9.74 2.52 16.32
C THR A 28 -9.03 2.62 17.68
N SER A 29 -7.89 3.30 17.74
CA SER A 29 -7.03 3.45 18.92
C SER A 29 -6.49 4.87 19.00
N GLY A 30 -6.59 5.51 20.17
CA GLY A 30 -6.03 6.85 20.38
C GLY A 30 -4.50 6.87 20.38
N GLY A 31 -3.92 7.93 19.82
CA GLY A 31 -2.48 8.16 19.76
C GLY A 31 -1.81 7.76 18.45
N PHE A 32 -0.71 8.44 18.11
CA PHE A 32 -0.03 8.31 16.83
C PHE A 32 1.17 7.34 16.85
N LEU A 33 1.31 6.58 15.76
CA LEU A 33 2.40 5.66 15.48
C LEU A 33 3.70 6.44 15.17
N LYS A 34 4.69 6.33 16.06
CA LYS A 34 6.00 6.98 15.89
C LYS A 34 7.03 6.02 15.29
N LEU A 35 7.32 6.21 14.00
CA LEU A 35 8.28 5.41 13.23
C LEU A 35 9.71 5.93 13.45
N SER A 36 10.40 5.35 14.45
CA SER A 36 11.71 5.83 14.94
C SER A 36 12.93 5.31 14.15
N LYS A 37 12.75 4.33 13.27
CA LYS A 37 13.80 3.76 12.41
C LYS A 37 13.39 3.87 10.94
N PRO A 38 14.34 4.08 10.00
CA PRO A 38 14.06 4.04 8.57
C PRO A 38 13.34 2.75 8.17
N CYS A 39 12.13 2.88 7.63
CA CYS A 39 11.27 1.76 7.24
C CYS A 39 10.51 2.09 5.96
N CYS A 40 10.23 1.06 5.16
CA CYS A 40 9.47 1.16 3.92
C CYS A 40 8.32 0.14 3.97
N TYR A 41 7.09 0.63 3.94
CA TYR A 41 5.88 -0.18 3.84
C TYR A 41 5.42 -0.18 2.38
N ILE A 42 5.13 -1.34 1.82
CA ILE A 42 4.57 -1.49 0.47
C ILE A 42 3.12 -1.98 0.60
N PHE A 43 2.20 -1.29 -0.07
CA PHE A 43 0.77 -1.58 -0.06
C PHE A 43 0.37 -2.01 -1.48
N PRO A 44 0.09 -3.31 -1.72
CA PRO A 44 -0.30 -3.77 -3.04
C PRO A 44 -1.69 -3.24 -3.41
N GLY A 45 -1.77 -2.40 -4.44
CA GLY A 45 -2.99 -1.68 -4.84
C GLY A 45 -3.76 -2.33 -6.00
N GLY A 46 -3.41 -3.59 -6.32
CA GLY A 46 -4.02 -4.42 -7.36
C GLY A 46 -3.58 -4.03 -8.78
N ARG A 47 -3.91 -2.82 -9.22
CA ARG A 47 -3.32 -2.17 -10.39
C ARG A 47 -2.58 -0.92 -9.92
N GLY A 48 -1.26 -0.97 -9.95
CA GLY A 48 -0.41 0.00 -9.28
C GLY A 48 -0.41 -0.19 -7.77
N ASP A 49 0.72 0.15 -7.15
CA ASP A 49 0.97 -0.01 -5.71
C ASP A 49 1.10 1.36 -5.04
N SER A 50 1.18 1.36 -3.72
CA SER A 50 1.57 2.52 -2.91
C SER A 50 2.71 2.13 -1.97
N ALA A 51 3.54 3.10 -1.58
CA ALA A 51 4.57 2.90 -0.57
C ALA A 51 4.60 4.05 0.44
N LEU A 52 4.86 3.73 1.71
CA LEU A 52 5.20 4.72 2.73
C LEU A 52 6.64 4.50 3.17
N PHE A 53 7.52 5.48 2.92
CA PHE A 53 8.86 5.50 3.50
C PHE A 53 8.91 6.50 4.66
N ALA A 54 9.30 6.03 5.84
CA ALA A 54 9.31 6.79 7.07
C ALA A 54 10.67 6.75 7.75
N VAL A 55 11.10 7.90 8.28
CA VAL A 55 12.26 8.07 9.15
C VAL A 55 11.84 8.84 10.41
N ASN A 56 12.74 8.99 11.39
CA ASN A 56 12.44 9.58 12.69
C ASN A 56 12.03 11.07 12.59
N GLY A 57 10.72 11.30 12.42
CA GLY A 57 10.12 12.62 12.26
C GLY A 57 9.89 13.07 10.82
N PHE A 58 9.87 12.17 9.83
CA PHE A 58 9.48 12.52 8.45
C PHE A 58 8.90 11.32 7.68
N ASN A 59 7.75 11.51 7.03
CA ASN A 59 7.01 10.50 6.28
C ASN A 59 6.81 10.89 4.81
N ILE A 60 7.17 10.01 3.87
CA ILE A 60 6.90 10.14 2.43
C ILE A 60 5.89 9.07 2.02
N LEU A 61 4.71 9.48 1.51
CA LEU A 61 3.78 8.60 0.79
C LEU A 61 4.08 8.68 -0.71
N VAL A 62 4.24 7.53 -1.38
CA VAL A 62 4.53 7.43 -2.82
C VAL A 62 3.40 6.65 -3.49
N ASP A 63 2.67 7.32 -4.39
CA ASP A 63 1.48 6.79 -5.08
C ASP A 63 0.37 6.24 -4.14
N GLY A 64 -0.81 5.89 -4.68
CA GLY A 64 -1.98 5.47 -3.87
C GLY A 64 -2.68 4.16 -4.26
N GLY A 65 -2.30 3.54 -5.38
CA GLY A 65 -3.02 2.41 -5.98
C GLY A 65 -4.34 2.77 -6.68
N SER A 66 -4.90 1.81 -7.41
CA SER A 66 -6.14 1.99 -8.21
C SER A 66 -7.47 2.05 -7.43
N ASP A 67 -7.46 1.71 -6.14
CA ASP A 67 -8.66 1.63 -5.29
C ASP A 67 -8.85 2.90 -4.45
N ARG A 68 -10.08 3.44 -4.48
CA ARG A 68 -10.50 4.61 -3.68
C ARG A 68 -10.50 4.32 -2.17
N LYS A 69 -10.57 3.04 -1.77
CA LYS A 69 -10.34 2.60 -0.37
C LYS A 69 -8.88 2.72 0.09
N SER A 70 -7.99 3.26 -0.75
CA SER A 70 -6.66 3.76 -0.35
C SER A 70 -5.82 2.73 0.40
N CYS A 71 -5.13 1.85 -0.34
CA CYS A 71 -4.48 0.65 0.22
C CYS A 71 -3.54 0.89 1.42
N PHE A 72 -2.96 2.09 1.52
CA PHE A 72 -2.11 2.57 2.63
C PHE A 72 -2.87 2.98 3.92
N TRP A 73 -4.18 3.25 3.83
CA TRP A 73 -4.97 3.94 4.87
C TRP A 73 -4.90 3.27 6.24
N LYS A 74 -4.93 1.93 6.28
CA LYS A 74 -4.86 1.14 7.51
C LYS A 74 -3.62 1.41 8.38
N LEU A 75 -2.53 1.89 7.79
CA LEU A 75 -1.36 2.39 8.52
C LEU A 75 -1.42 3.92 8.68
N VAL A 76 -1.72 4.62 7.58
CA VAL A 76 -1.64 6.08 7.47
C VAL A 76 -2.57 6.81 8.42
N ARG A 77 -3.77 6.29 8.72
CA ARG A 77 -4.70 6.87 9.71
C ARG A 77 -4.18 6.90 11.15
N HIS A 78 -3.08 6.20 11.43
CA HIS A 78 -2.41 6.21 12.73
C HIS A 78 -1.18 7.13 12.73
N LEU A 79 -0.89 7.83 11.63
CA LEU A 79 0.16 8.85 11.58
C LEU A 79 -0.40 10.21 12.00
N ASP A 80 0.46 11.02 12.62
CA ASP A 80 0.23 12.44 12.91
C ASP A 80 0.22 13.28 11.61
N ARG A 81 1.13 12.97 10.68
CA ARG A 81 1.32 13.67 9.42
C ARG A 81 2.03 12.86 8.34
N ILE A 82 1.76 13.18 7.09
CA ILE A 82 2.55 12.83 5.90
C ILE A 82 3.26 14.10 5.44
N ASP A 83 4.55 14.21 5.72
CA ASP A 83 5.36 15.39 5.37
C ASP A 83 5.50 15.62 3.87
N SER A 84 5.45 14.56 3.06
CA SER A 84 5.52 14.63 1.61
C SER A 84 4.69 13.55 0.93
N VAL A 85 3.96 13.93 -0.12
CA VAL A 85 3.30 13.00 -1.05
C VAL A 85 3.99 13.10 -2.41
N LEU A 86 4.38 11.96 -2.98
CA LEU A 86 5.02 11.85 -4.28
C LEU A 86 4.09 11.11 -5.25
N LEU A 87 3.55 11.84 -6.22
CA LEU A 87 2.66 11.31 -7.26
C LEU A 87 3.46 11.07 -8.53
N THR A 88 3.86 9.82 -8.76
CA THR A 88 4.91 9.53 -9.75
C THR A 88 4.46 9.78 -11.18
N HIS A 89 3.17 9.75 -11.49
CA HIS A 89 2.63 10.05 -12.83
C HIS A 89 1.11 10.21 -12.83
N ILE A 90 0.57 10.80 -13.90
CA ILE A 90 -0.89 10.87 -14.12
C ILE A 90 -1.41 9.49 -14.54
N GLY A 91 -1.98 8.74 -13.59
CA GLY A 91 -2.38 7.33 -13.77
C GLY A 91 -3.63 6.95 -12.97
N ALA A 92 -4.49 6.13 -13.58
CA ALA A 92 -5.68 5.56 -12.91
C ALA A 92 -5.34 4.35 -12.00
N ASP A 93 -4.05 4.07 -11.88
CA ASP A 93 -3.36 3.06 -11.08
C ASP A 93 -2.67 3.66 -9.84
N ASN A 94 -2.63 4.99 -9.69
CA ASN A 94 -2.11 5.64 -8.47
C ASN A 94 -3.03 6.72 -7.88
N LEU A 95 -3.68 7.54 -8.72
CA LEU A 95 -4.46 8.69 -8.26
C LEU A 95 -5.75 8.34 -7.47
N PRO A 96 -6.49 7.24 -7.74
CA PRO A 96 -7.75 6.97 -7.05
C PRO A 96 -7.63 6.82 -5.52
N GLY A 97 -6.55 6.20 -5.03
CA GLY A 97 -6.28 6.10 -3.58
C GLY A 97 -5.85 7.43 -2.95
N ILE A 98 -5.15 8.28 -3.71
CA ILE A 98 -4.81 9.64 -3.24
C ILE A 98 -6.06 10.52 -3.20
N ASN A 99 -6.93 10.42 -4.20
CA ASN A 99 -8.24 11.08 -4.21
C ASN A 99 -9.15 10.61 -3.06
N GLY A 100 -9.04 9.35 -2.62
CA GLY A 100 -9.69 8.87 -1.41
C GLY A 100 -9.27 9.67 -0.17
N LEU A 101 -7.96 9.70 0.10
CA LEU A 101 -7.36 10.45 1.22
C LEU A 101 -7.71 11.95 1.17
N LEU A 102 -7.52 12.59 0.00
CA LEU A 102 -7.79 14.01 -0.18
C LEU A 102 -9.29 14.35 -0.03
N ARG A 103 -10.20 13.51 -0.56
CA ARG A 103 -11.65 13.68 -0.40
C ARG A 103 -12.06 13.57 1.08
N ARG A 104 -11.43 12.68 1.86
CA ARG A 104 -11.67 12.60 3.30
C ARG A 104 -11.16 13.85 4.03
N LYS A 105 -9.92 14.31 3.78
CA LYS A 105 -9.40 15.53 4.44
C LYS A 105 -10.20 16.79 4.07
N VAL A 106 -10.73 16.87 2.85
CA VAL A 106 -11.68 17.93 2.44
C VAL A 106 -13.00 17.83 3.21
N ALA A 107 -13.56 16.63 3.39
CA ALA A 107 -14.78 16.44 4.19
C ALA A 107 -14.57 16.77 5.68
N GLU A 108 -13.40 16.47 6.24
CA GLU A 108 -13.02 16.89 7.60
C GLU A 108 -13.03 18.42 7.73
N LEU A 109 -12.37 19.14 6.81
CA LEU A 109 -12.35 20.61 6.78
C LEU A 109 -13.74 21.23 6.55
N GLU A 110 -14.61 20.56 5.80
CA GLU A 110 -16.00 20.97 5.60
C GLU A 110 -16.87 20.71 6.85
N GLU A 111 -16.61 19.65 7.63
CA GLU A 111 -17.22 19.43 8.95
C GLU A 111 -16.70 20.43 10.02
N GLU A 112 -15.41 20.77 10.05
CA GLU A 112 -14.83 21.75 11.00
C GLU A 112 -15.48 23.13 10.91
N GLN A 113 -15.83 23.56 9.69
CA GLN A 113 -16.46 24.86 9.43
C GLN A 113 -17.97 24.83 9.71
N SER A 114 -18.59 23.64 9.73
CA SER A 114 -20.04 23.44 9.83
C SER A 114 -20.52 23.13 11.26
N GLN A 115 -19.96 23.80 12.27
CA GLN A 115 -20.14 23.51 13.70
C GLN A 115 -21.60 23.63 14.20
N GLY A 116 -22.45 22.61 13.96
CA GLY A 116 -23.84 22.69 14.43
C GLY A 116 -24.79 21.51 14.22
N SER A 117 -24.41 20.36 13.64
CA SER A 117 -25.40 19.31 13.29
C SER A 117 -25.07 17.86 13.70
N SER A 118 -23.84 17.52 14.08
CA SER A 118 -23.43 16.14 14.40
C SER A 118 -23.15 15.90 15.89
N SER A 119 -23.21 14.64 16.32
CA SER A 119 -22.98 14.24 17.71
C SER A 119 -21.55 14.59 18.17
N TYR A 120 -21.42 15.10 19.41
CA TYR A 120 -20.11 15.42 20.00
C TYR A 120 -19.16 14.22 20.10
N SER A 121 -19.66 12.99 19.96
CA SER A 121 -18.81 11.78 19.90
C SER A 121 -18.10 11.55 18.57
N ASP A 122 -18.58 12.13 17.46
CA ASP A 122 -18.27 11.61 16.13
C ASP A 122 -17.43 12.57 15.28
N TRP A 123 -17.64 13.89 15.41
CA TRP A 123 -16.73 14.90 14.84
C TRP A 123 -15.28 14.68 15.32
N VAL A 124 -15.05 14.43 16.63
CA VAL A 124 -13.70 14.13 17.17
C VAL A 124 -13.05 12.91 16.50
N LYS A 125 -13.83 11.90 16.12
CA LYS A 125 -13.33 10.69 15.44
C LYS A 125 -13.07 10.95 13.96
N ASN A 126 -13.82 11.86 13.35
CA ASN A 126 -13.62 12.29 11.98
C ASN A 126 -12.34 13.13 11.84
N LEU A 127 -11.98 13.96 12.80
CA LEU A 127 -10.81 14.87 12.75
C LEU A 127 -9.43 14.21 12.94
N ILE A 128 -9.22 13.00 12.42
CA ILE A 128 -8.00 12.21 12.63
C ILE A 128 -7.42 11.65 11.31
N SER A 129 -7.57 12.33 10.17
CA SER A 129 -6.64 12.14 9.05
C SER A 129 -5.33 12.89 9.30
N PRO A 130 -4.16 12.29 8.98
CA PRO A 130 -2.87 12.95 9.12
C PRO A 130 -2.79 14.27 8.36
N GLU A 131 -2.03 15.21 8.90
CA GLU A 131 -1.70 16.46 8.19
C GLU A 131 -0.87 16.20 6.94
N LEU A 132 -1.10 16.98 5.88
CA LEU A 132 -0.46 16.79 4.58
C LEU A 132 0.53 17.94 4.30
N GLY A 133 1.78 17.58 4.05
CA GLY A 133 2.83 18.50 3.64
C GLY A 133 2.92 18.68 2.13
N VAL A 134 4.15 18.66 1.59
CA VAL A 134 4.41 19.00 0.17
C VAL A 134 3.95 17.88 -0.75
N VAL A 135 3.13 18.22 -1.75
CA VAL A 135 2.63 17.27 -2.76
C VAL A 135 3.36 17.48 -4.08
N PHE A 136 4.32 16.60 -4.37
CA PHE A 136 5.06 16.58 -5.63
C PHE A 136 4.23 15.90 -6.73
N PHE A 137 3.78 16.67 -7.72
CA PHE A 137 2.94 16.17 -8.81
C PHE A 137 3.15 16.97 -10.12
N ASN A 138 3.64 16.29 -11.15
CA ASN A 138 3.87 16.87 -12.48
C ASN A 138 2.56 16.96 -13.29
N VAL A 139 1.82 18.07 -13.13
CA VAL A 139 0.53 18.27 -13.80
C VAL A 139 0.61 19.33 -14.93
N PRO A 140 0.07 19.04 -16.14
CA PRO A 140 -0.11 20.01 -17.21
C PRO A 140 -0.86 21.27 -16.78
N GLU A 141 -0.43 22.42 -17.27
CA GLU A 141 -1.06 23.72 -17.02
C GLU A 141 -2.54 23.73 -17.42
N LYS A 142 -2.85 23.05 -18.52
CA LYS A 142 -4.23 22.87 -19.04
C LYS A 142 -5.16 22.09 -18.10
N LEU A 143 -4.67 21.41 -17.07
CA LEU A 143 -5.51 20.76 -16.04
C LEU A 143 -5.68 21.61 -14.78
N ARG A 144 -4.89 22.68 -14.59
CA ARG A 144 -5.09 23.67 -13.52
C ARG A 144 -6.30 24.60 -13.77
N LEU A 145 -6.82 24.63 -15.00
CA LEU A 145 -8.04 25.36 -15.37
C LEU A 145 -9.27 24.44 -15.35
N PRO A 146 -10.38 24.81 -14.67
CA PRO A 146 -11.55 23.97 -14.49
C PRO A 146 -12.50 23.96 -15.72
N ASP A 147 -12.00 23.51 -16.87
CA ASP A 147 -12.83 23.32 -18.07
C ASP A 147 -13.72 22.08 -17.96
N ALA A 148 -15.01 22.27 -17.68
CA ALA A 148 -16.01 21.19 -17.57
C ALA A 148 -16.32 20.44 -18.89
N SER A 149 -15.70 20.82 -20.02
CA SER A 149 -16.02 20.31 -21.36
C SER A 149 -14.86 19.52 -21.97
N ARG A 150 -14.60 18.31 -21.46
CA ARG A 150 -13.63 17.37 -22.03
C ARG A 150 -14.19 15.96 -22.03
N LYS A 151 -14.06 15.25 -23.16
CA LYS A 151 -14.29 13.79 -23.27
C LYS A 151 -13.14 13.07 -22.56
N ALA A 152 -13.13 13.17 -21.23
CA ALA A 152 -11.99 12.83 -20.42
C ALA A 152 -11.78 11.31 -20.36
N LYS A 153 -10.52 10.92 -20.15
CA LYS A 153 -10.19 9.57 -19.69
C LYS A 153 -10.12 9.58 -18.17
N ARG A 154 -10.38 8.45 -17.53
CA ARG A 154 -10.23 8.28 -16.08
C ARG A 154 -8.94 8.86 -15.49
N SER A 155 -7.79 8.74 -16.16
CA SER A 155 -6.54 9.34 -15.65
C SER A 155 -6.49 10.87 -15.70
N ILE A 156 -7.23 11.52 -16.61
CA ILE A 156 -7.46 12.98 -16.58
C ILE A 156 -8.45 13.33 -15.47
N GLU A 157 -9.57 12.60 -15.38
CA GLU A 157 -10.63 12.85 -14.40
C GLU A 157 -10.09 12.77 -12.97
N GLU A 158 -9.39 11.68 -12.65
CA GLU A 158 -8.78 11.48 -11.33
C GLU A 158 -7.70 12.57 -11.07
N ALA A 159 -6.95 13.07 -12.07
CA ALA A 159 -5.98 14.15 -11.87
C ALA A 159 -6.62 15.54 -11.67
N CYS A 160 -7.73 15.82 -12.35
CA CYS A 160 -8.53 17.02 -12.11
C CYS A 160 -9.13 16.99 -10.69
N LEU A 161 -9.62 15.82 -10.23
CA LEU A 161 -10.08 15.64 -8.85
C LEU A 161 -8.94 15.85 -7.85
N THR A 162 -7.73 15.33 -8.10
CA THR A 162 -6.56 15.57 -7.25
C THR A 162 -6.29 17.07 -7.11
N LEU A 163 -6.22 17.82 -8.22
CA LEU A 163 -6.03 19.27 -8.18
C LEU A 163 -7.19 20.00 -7.49
N GLN A 164 -8.43 19.58 -7.70
CA GLN A 164 -9.60 20.20 -7.07
C GLN A 164 -9.58 20.04 -5.54
N HIS A 165 -9.23 18.85 -5.03
CA HIS A 165 -9.11 18.63 -3.59
C HIS A 165 -7.89 19.34 -2.99
N LEU A 166 -6.73 19.32 -3.66
CA LEU A 166 -5.54 20.06 -3.22
C LEU A 166 -5.83 21.57 -3.11
N ASN A 167 -6.50 22.16 -4.10
CA ASN A 167 -6.92 23.56 -4.07
C ASN A 167 -7.87 23.88 -2.91
N ARG A 168 -8.83 22.98 -2.57
CA ARG A 168 -9.70 23.14 -1.39
C ARG A 168 -8.94 23.09 -0.06
N LEU A 169 -7.86 22.29 0.00
CA LEU A 169 -6.99 22.18 1.17
C LEU A 169 -5.90 23.28 1.23
N GLY A 170 -5.85 24.19 0.24
CA GLY A 170 -4.80 25.22 0.14
C GLY A 170 -3.42 24.69 -0.24
N ILE A 171 -3.30 23.43 -0.67
CA ILE A 171 -2.03 22.77 -0.97
C ILE A 171 -1.66 22.98 -2.45
N GLN A 172 -0.46 23.49 -2.71
CA GLN A 172 0.09 23.63 -4.07
C GLN A 172 0.64 22.28 -4.59
N ALA A 173 0.41 21.99 -5.87
CA ALA A 173 0.96 20.82 -6.55
C ALA A 173 2.33 21.16 -7.17
N GLU A 174 3.41 20.79 -6.47
CA GLU A 174 4.79 21.13 -6.81
C GLU A 174 5.34 20.26 -7.96
N PRO A 175 5.85 20.86 -9.06
CA PRO A 175 6.45 20.10 -10.14
C PRO A 175 7.86 19.63 -9.77
N LEU A 176 8.17 18.36 -10.04
CA LEU A 176 9.42 17.71 -9.64
C LEU A 176 10.16 17.11 -10.84
N TYR A 177 11.36 17.62 -11.10
CA TYR A 177 12.20 17.27 -12.24
C TYR A 177 13.68 17.49 -11.88
N ARG A 178 14.62 16.81 -12.57
CA ARG A 178 16.06 17.13 -12.47
C ARG A 178 16.51 18.12 -13.54
N VAL A 179 17.48 18.96 -13.21
CA VAL A 179 18.15 19.84 -14.18
C VAL A 179 19.09 19.01 -15.07
N VAL A 180 19.42 19.51 -16.26
CA VAL A 180 20.43 18.90 -17.14
C VAL A 180 21.83 19.18 -16.55
N SER A 181 22.51 18.13 -16.09
CA SER A 181 23.85 18.20 -15.50
C SER A 181 24.62 16.89 -15.70
N ASN A 182 25.91 16.86 -15.33
CA ASN A 182 26.74 15.66 -15.26
C ASN A 182 26.58 14.88 -13.96
N THR A 183 26.13 15.53 -12.89
CA THR A 183 25.78 14.95 -11.60
C THR A 183 24.34 15.35 -11.24
N ILE A 184 23.67 14.58 -10.39
CA ILE A 184 22.37 14.96 -9.82
C ILE A 184 22.62 15.41 -8.38
N GLU A 185 22.26 16.65 -8.07
CA GLU A 185 22.27 17.17 -6.70
C GLU A 185 21.00 16.73 -5.95
N PRO A 186 21.07 16.51 -4.63
CA PRO A 186 19.92 16.12 -3.82
C PRO A 186 19.00 17.30 -3.49
N LEU A 187 17.70 17.07 -3.54
CA LEU A 187 16.73 17.86 -2.79
C LEU A 187 16.68 17.31 -1.34
N THR A 188 17.21 18.05 -0.37
CA THR A 188 17.03 17.70 1.05
C THR A 188 15.58 17.89 1.45
N LEU A 189 14.90 16.80 1.80
CA LEU A 189 13.50 16.78 2.24
C LEU A 189 13.37 17.02 3.76
N PHE A 190 14.35 16.57 4.53
CA PHE A 190 14.36 16.71 5.98
C PHE A 190 15.78 16.79 6.52
N HIS A 191 16.04 17.64 7.51
CA HIS A 191 17.30 17.69 8.22
C HIS A 191 17.04 18.01 9.70
N LYS A 192 17.51 17.14 10.60
CA LYS A 192 17.41 17.35 12.05
C LYS A 192 18.76 17.08 12.70
N MET A 193 19.32 18.13 13.31
CA MET A 193 20.58 18.10 14.04
C MET A 193 20.57 16.96 15.08
N GLY A 194 21.66 16.18 15.12
CA GLY A 194 21.79 15.03 16.02
C GLY A 194 20.97 13.79 15.65
N VAL A 195 20.11 13.84 14.61
CA VAL A 195 19.29 12.69 14.17
C VAL A 195 19.69 12.23 12.76
N GLY A 196 19.71 13.14 11.78
CA GLY A 196 20.12 12.83 10.41
C GLY A 196 19.47 13.72 9.35
N ARG A 197 19.76 13.40 8.08
CA ARG A 197 19.25 14.08 6.89
C ARG A 197 18.59 13.08 5.95
N LEU A 198 17.49 13.48 5.32
CA LEU A 198 16.83 12.75 4.25
C LEU A 198 16.96 13.54 2.95
N ASP A 199 17.60 12.92 1.96
CA ASP A 199 17.84 13.50 0.64
C ASP A 199 17.09 12.73 -0.43
N MET A 200 16.58 13.43 -1.44
CA MET A 200 15.94 12.86 -2.62
C MET A 200 16.68 13.29 -3.88
N TYR A 201 17.26 12.32 -4.59
CA TYR A 201 17.85 12.53 -5.91
C TYR A 201 16.79 12.20 -6.96
N VAL A 202 16.44 13.17 -7.83
CA VAL A 202 15.48 12.97 -8.92
C VAL A 202 16.22 12.45 -10.16
N LEU A 203 15.82 11.30 -10.68
CA LEU A 203 16.45 10.64 -11.84
C LEU A 203 15.69 10.94 -13.14
N ASN A 204 14.38 11.07 -13.06
CA ASN A 204 13.43 11.38 -14.15
C ASN A 204 12.21 12.09 -13.52
N PRO A 205 11.46 12.95 -14.24
CA PRO A 205 11.76 13.51 -15.55
C PRO A 205 12.93 14.51 -15.52
N VAL A 206 13.41 14.86 -16.71
CA VAL A 206 14.41 15.92 -16.91
C VAL A 206 13.70 17.22 -17.27
N LYS A 207 14.13 18.34 -16.67
CA LYS A 207 13.66 19.67 -17.03
C LYS A 207 13.90 19.91 -18.53
N ASP A 208 12.93 20.54 -19.18
CA ASP A 208 12.99 20.90 -20.60
C ASP A 208 13.23 19.74 -21.59
N SER A 209 13.01 18.49 -21.16
CA SER A 209 12.95 17.36 -22.09
C SER A 209 11.75 17.49 -23.03
N LYS A 210 11.86 16.96 -24.26
CA LYS A 210 10.77 16.98 -25.25
C LYS A 210 9.49 16.34 -24.71
N GLU A 211 9.63 15.26 -23.94
CA GLU A 211 8.55 14.54 -23.29
C GLU A 211 7.92 15.37 -22.16
N MET A 212 8.74 16.05 -21.34
CA MET A 212 8.28 16.87 -20.22
C MET A 212 7.59 18.16 -20.70
N GLN A 213 8.15 18.86 -21.69
CA GLN A 213 7.50 20.01 -22.32
C GLN A 213 6.20 19.59 -23.02
N PHE A 214 6.17 18.43 -23.68
CA PHE A 214 4.94 17.90 -24.25
C PHE A 214 3.90 17.59 -23.18
N LEU A 215 4.27 16.97 -22.05
CA LEU A 215 3.38 16.77 -20.91
C LEU A 215 2.77 18.10 -20.47
N MET A 216 3.61 19.05 -20.05
CA MET A 216 3.17 20.29 -19.40
C MET A 216 2.27 21.16 -20.29
N GLN A 217 2.60 21.27 -21.59
CA GLN A 217 1.95 22.21 -22.52
C GLN A 217 0.93 21.57 -23.47
N LYS A 218 1.11 20.30 -23.87
CA LYS A 218 0.44 19.72 -25.06
C LYS A 218 -0.34 18.43 -24.79
N TRP A 219 -0.16 17.79 -23.65
CA TRP A 219 -0.79 16.49 -23.37
C TRP A 219 -2.29 16.59 -23.12
N ALA A 220 -3.04 15.67 -23.72
CA ALA A 220 -4.50 15.58 -23.65
C ALA A 220 -4.96 14.10 -23.55
N GLY A 221 -4.34 13.30 -22.68
CA GLY A 221 -4.84 11.97 -22.31
C GLY A 221 -4.51 10.81 -23.26
N ASN A 222 -4.32 11.05 -24.56
CA ASN A 222 -4.11 9.98 -25.55
C ASN A 222 -2.74 9.96 -26.22
N SER A 223 -1.83 10.85 -25.84
CA SER A 223 -0.50 10.91 -26.44
C SER A 223 0.40 9.80 -25.88
N LYS A 224 0.87 8.95 -26.79
CA LYS A 224 2.04 8.09 -26.59
C LYS A 224 3.20 8.66 -27.40
N ALA A 225 4.43 8.37 -27.02
CA ALA A 225 5.57 8.50 -27.93
C ALA A 225 6.09 7.10 -28.31
N LYS A 226 6.63 6.99 -29.51
CA LYS A 226 7.42 5.82 -29.90
C LYS A 226 8.77 5.87 -29.18
N THR A 227 9.27 4.73 -28.76
CA THR A 227 10.50 4.62 -27.97
C THR A 227 11.76 4.34 -28.80
N GLY A 228 11.63 4.08 -30.10
CA GLY A 228 12.70 3.53 -30.94
C GLY A 228 13.04 2.06 -30.66
N ILE A 229 12.43 1.42 -29.65
CA ILE A 229 12.62 0.00 -29.34
C ILE A 229 11.73 -0.81 -30.28
N VAL A 230 12.31 -1.53 -31.24
CA VAL A 230 11.57 -2.43 -32.12
C VAL A 230 11.25 -3.73 -31.37
N LEU A 231 9.97 -4.07 -31.28
CA LEU A 231 9.48 -5.31 -30.68
C LEU A 231 9.66 -6.50 -31.64
N PRO A 232 9.62 -7.76 -31.16
CA PRO A 232 9.74 -8.96 -32.00
C PRO A 232 8.69 -9.11 -33.12
N ASN A 233 7.65 -8.26 -33.14
CA ASN A 233 6.63 -8.19 -34.18
C ASN A 233 6.90 -7.10 -35.24
N GLY A 234 8.10 -6.51 -35.25
CA GLY A 234 8.52 -5.46 -36.18
C GLY A 234 7.95 -4.06 -35.90
N LYS A 235 7.18 -3.87 -34.83
CA LYS A 235 6.61 -2.56 -34.46
C LYS A 235 7.45 -1.89 -33.37
N GLU A 236 7.65 -0.59 -33.48
CA GLU A 236 8.21 0.21 -32.38
C GLU A 236 7.27 0.17 -31.15
N ALA A 237 7.82 0.00 -29.95
CA ALA A 237 7.07 0.07 -28.72
C ALA A 237 6.63 1.52 -28.43
N GLU A 238 5.32 1.71 -28.22
CA GLU A 238 4.73 2.98 -27.84
C GLU A 238 4.52 3.04 -26.32
N ILE A 239 5.01 4.08 -25.65
CA ILE A 239 4.79 4.30 -24.21
C ILE A 239 3.98 5.58 -24.00
N SER A 240 3.05 5.53 -23.04
CA SER A 240 2.21 6.65 -22.62
C SER A 240 3.08 7.81 -22.11
N VAL A 241 2.81 9.05 -22.53
CA VAL A 241 3.65 10.21 -22.13
C VAL A 241 3.83 10.34 -20.60
N PRO A 242 2.79 10.21 -19.74
CA PRO A 242 2.95 10.23 -18.28
C PRO A 242 3.93 9.20 -17.72
N TYR A 243 4.16 8.08 -18.42
CA TYR A 243 5.11 7.05 -18.01
C TYR A 243 6.54 7.46 -18.42
N LEU A 244 6.72 8.02 -19.63
CA LEU A 244 8.01 8.60 -20.07
C LEU A 244 8.48 9.73 -19.14
N THR A 245 7.54 10.51 -18.62
CA THR A 245 7.77 11.60 -17.67
C THR A 245 7.54 11.20 -16.21
N SER A 246 7.43 9.89 -15.91
CA SER A 246 7.15 9.43 -14.55
C SER A 246 8.33 9.73 -13.63
N ILE A 247 8.05 10.18 -12.42
CA ILE A 247 9.07 10.55 -11.45
C ILE A 247 9.77 9.27 -10.97
N THR A 248 11.08 9.22 -11.21
CA THR A 248 11.99 8.24 -10.62
C THR A 248 12.82 8.96 -9.57
N ALA A 249 12.81 8.48 -8.33
CA ALA A 249 13.50 9.14 -7.21
C ALA A 249 14.29 8.12 -6.37
N LEU A 250 15.56 8.43 -6.09
CA LEU A 250 16.36 7.75 -5.09
C LEU A 250 16.32 8.55 -3.79
N VAL A 251 15.68 7.99 -2.77
CA VAL A 251 15.62 8.55 -1.42
C VAL A 251 16.75 7.94 -0.58
N VAL A 252 17.51 8.79 0.11
CA VAL A 252 18.71 8.42 0.89
C VAL A 252 18.63 9.01 2.29
N TRP A 253 18.64 8.14 3.31
CA TRP A 253 18.75 8.53 4.71
C TRP A 253 20.20 8.49 5.16
N LEU A 254 20.71 9.63 5.60
CA LEU A 254 22.02 9.84 6.18
C LEU A 254 21.87 10.01 7.71
N PRO A 255 22.05 8.95 8.52
CA PRO A 255 21.95 9.06 9.98
C PRO A 255 23.09 9.93 10.54
N ALA A 256 22.80 10.75 11.56
CA ALA A 256 23.81 11.63 12.16
C ALA A 256 24.95 10.86 12.85
N ASN A 257 24.68 9.64 13.34
CA ASN A 257 25.69 8.72 13.83
C ASN A 257 26.49 8.13 12.64
N PRO A 258 27.79 8.40 12.52
CA PRO A 258 28.58 7.98 11.35
C PRO A 258 28.81 6.46 11.29
N THR A 259 28.49 5.72 12.36
CA THR A 259 28.57 4.24 12.37
C THR A 259 27.30 3.56 11.87
N GLU A 260 26.18 4.29 11.76
CA GLU A 260 24.91 3.74 11.28
C GLU A 260 24.87 3.59 9.75
N LYS A 261 23.96 2.71 9.30
CA LYS A 261 23.83 2.33 7.89
C LYS A 261 23.06 3.39 7.11
N ILE A 262 23.62 3.81 5.97
CA ILE A 262 22.96 4.68 5.00
C ILE A 262 21.87 3.85 4.29
N VAL A 263 20.61 4.21 4.52
CA VAL A 263 19.45 3.55 3.90
C VAL A 263 19.13 4.23 2.58
N ARG A 264 18.90 3.43 1.53
CA ARG A 264 18.76 3.86 0.14
C ARG A 264 17.54 3.16 -0.44
N VAL A 265 16.55 3.91 -0.93
CA VAL A 265 15.31 3.37 -1.51
C VAL A 265 15.08 4.04 -2.86
N LEU A 266 15.02 3.23 -3.92
CA LEU A 266 14.72 3.70 -5.27
C LEU A 266 13.24 3.48 -5.56
N PHE A 267 12.51 4.57 -5.81
CA PHE A 267 11.16 4.55 -6.36
C PHE A 267 11.26 4.69 -7.89
N PRO A 268 10.98 3.63 -8.66
CA PRO A 268 11.12 3.67 -10.12
C PRO A 268 10.03 4.52 -10.80
N GLY A 269 8.84 4.59 -10.20
CA GLY A 269 7.62 5.01 -10.88
C GLY A 269 7.26 4.07 -12.03
N ASN A 270 6.46 4.54 -12.99
CA ASN A 270 6.22 3.86 -14.27
C ASN A 270 7.25 4.25 -15.35
N ALA A 271 8.46 4.68 -14.95
CA ALA A 271 9.48 5.16 -15.87
C ALA A 271 10.13 4.02 -16.70
N PRO A 272 10.42 4.23 -17.99
CA PRO A 272 11.18 3.28 -18.81
C PRO A 272 12.56 2.95 -18.23
N GLN A 273 12.98 1.68 -18.33
CA GLN A 273 14.25 1.20 -17.80
C GLN A 273 15.47 2.02 -18.28
N ASN A 274 15.48 2.49 -19.53
CA ASN A 274 16.57 3.32 -20.05
C ASN A 274 16.64 4.70 -19.37
N LYS A 275 15.51 5.32 -19.00
CA LYS A 275 15.48 6.58 -18.23
C LYS A 275 15.99 6.37 -16.80
N ILE A 276 15.62 5.25 -16.17
CA ILE A 276 16.10 4.88 -14.83
C ILE A 276 17.62 4.67 -14.85
N LEU A 277 18.15 3.93 -15.85
CA LEU A 277 19.59 3.70 -16.02
C LEU A 277 20.35 5.01 -16.34
N GLU A 278 19.81 5.88 -17.19
CA GLU A 278 20.39 7.21 -17.46
C GLU A 278 20.49 8.07 -16.19
N GLY A 279 19.47 8.02 -15.32
CA GLY A 279 19.50 8.70 -14.03
C GLY A 279 20.51 8.11 -13.05
N LEU A 280 20.58 6.77 -12.94
CA LEU A 280 21.55 6.07 -12.09
C LEU A 280 23.01 6.34 -12.53
N GLU A 281 23.26 6.48 -13.84
CA GLU A 281 24.57 6.81 -14.39
C GLU A 281 25.11 8.14 -13.84
N LYS A 282 24.25 9.16 -13.74
CA LYS A 282 24.57 10.48 -13.18
C LYS A 282 24.84 10.45 -11.66
N LEU A 283 24.51 9.35 -10.98
CA LEU A 283 24.75 9.14 -9.55
C LEU A 283 26.06 8.37 -9.25
N ARG A 284 26.85 7.98 -10.27
CA ARG A 284 28.15 7.28 -10.09
C ARG A 284 29.17 7.98 -9.19
N HIS A 285 29.00 9.29 -8.97
CA HIS A 285 29.83 10.11 -8.08
C HIS A 285 29.55 9.87 -6.59
N LEU A 286 28.43 9.22 -6.23
CA LEU A 286 28.05 8.93 -4.85
C LEU A 286 28.66 7.60 -4.40
N ASP A 287 29.76 7.66 -3.66
CA ASP A 287 30.47 6.47 -3.19
C ASP A 287 29.58 5.51 -2.39
N PHE A 288 28.58 6.00 -1.65
CA PHE A 288 27.64 5.14 -0.91
C PHE A 288 26.79 4.22 -1.80
N LEU A 289 26.75 4.40 -3.12
CA LEU A 289 26.12 3.47 -4.07
C LEU A 289 27.03 2.31 -4.48
N ARG A 290 28.34 2.43 -4.27
CA ARG A 290 29.35 1.41 -4.65
C ARG A 290 29.44 0.24 -3.68
N TYR A 291 28.82 0.36 -2.49
CA TYR A 291 28.88 -0.64 -1.42
C TYR A 291 27.49 -1.22 -1.11
N PRO A 292 27.36 -2.55 -0.87
CA PRO A 292 26.09 -3.15 -0.47
C PRO A 292 25.61 -2.63 0.89
N VAL A 293 26.53 -2.38 1.81
CA VAL A 293 26.29 -1.70 3.09
C VAL A 293 27.26 -0.52 3.18
N ALA A 294 26.75 0.69 3.40
CA ALA A 294 27.54 1.90 3.54
C ALA A 294 27.26 2.57 4.90
N THR A 295 28.29 3.15 5.51
CA THR A 295 28.23 3.98 6.72
C THR A 295 29.14 5.20 6.50
N GLN A 296 28.87 6.34 7.14
CA GLN A 296 29.70 7.53 6.89
C GLN A 296 31.17 7.30 7.30
N LYS A 297 31.40 6.61 8.43
CA LYS A 297 32.73 6.22 8.91
C LYS A 297 33.46 5.27 7.95
N GLY A 298 32.75 4.32 7.33
CA GLY A 298 33.33 3.39 6.36
C GLY A 298 33.72 4.04 5.05
N LEU A 299 32.94 5.03 4.59
CA LEU A 299 33.26 5.81 3.39
C LEU A 299 34.49 6.70 3.63
N ALA A 300 34.55 7.38 4.77
CA ALA A 300 35.69 8.20 5.16
C ALA A 300 37.02 7.42 5.31
N SER A 301 36.96 6.09 5.54
CA SER A 301 38.16 5.25 5.61
C SER A 301 38.69 4.75 4.25
N GLY A 302 38.07 5.14 3.12
CA GLY A 302 38.58 4.87 1.77
C GLY A 302 38.67 3.39 1.37
N ALA A 303 38.04 2.48 2.11
CA ALA A 303 38.20 1.04 1.96
C ALA A 303 37.43 0.48 0.76
N VAL A 304 38.00 0.65 -0.44
CA VAL A 304 37.49 0.13 -1.73
C VAL A 304 37.07 -1.35 -1.61
N PRO A 305 35.91 -1.77 -2.14
CA PRO A 305 35.42 -3.12 -1.95
C PRO A 305 36.21 -4.10 -2.83
N THR A 306 37.09 -4.89 -2.22
CA THR A 306 38.07 -5.78 -2.87
C THR A 306 37.48 -6.94 -3.69
N ASN A 307 36.16 -7.02 -3.85
CA ASN A 307 35.48 -8.09 -4.57
C ASN A 307 34.32 -7.58 -5.45
N LEU A 308 34.63 -6.79 -6.48
CA LEU A 308 33.80 -6.68 -7.69
C LEU A 308 34.10 -7.81 -8.69
N LYS A 309 34.24 -9.05 -8.21
CA LYS A 309 34.08 -10.23 -9.07
C LYS A 309 32.59 -10.36 -9.37
N PRO A 310 32.15 -10.38 -10.64
CA PRO A 310 30.74 -10.59 -10.95
C PRO A 310 30.32 -11.95 -10.43
N SER A 311 29.49 -11.96 -9.39
CA SER A 311 28.88 -13.18 -8.88
C SER A 311 28.01 -13.75 -10.00
N LYS A 312 28.44 -14.87 -10.60
CA LYS A 312 27.65 -15.59 -11.60
C LYS A 312 26.25 -15.77 -11.03
N ILE A 313 25.24 -15.19 -11.69
CA ILE A 313 23.84 -15.28 -11.27
C ILE A 313 23.47 -16.76 -11.29
N LYS A 314 23.48 -17.39 -10.11
CA LYS A 314 22.94 -18.74 -9.93
C LYS A 314 21.44 -18.64 -10.10
N GLN A 315 20.96 -18.95 -11.30
CA GLN A 315 19.56 -19.29 -11.53
C GLN A 315 19.16 -20.37 -10.53
N ARG A 316 18.35 -19.99 -9.53
CA ARG A 316 17.74 -20.94 -8.57
C ARG A 316 16.54 -20.33 -7.86
N ALA A 317 15.50 -20.07 -8.65
CA ALA A 317 14.14 -19.85 -8.20
C ALA A 317 13.17 -20.34 -9.29
N ASP A 318 13.33 -21.60 -9.74
CA ASP A 318 12.35 -22.25 -10.62
C ASP A 318 11.08 -22.56 -9.82
N SER A 319 10.22 -21.54 -9.66
CA SER A 319 8.88 -21.69 -9.09
C SER A 319 8.06 -22.61 -10.00
N LYS A 320 7.96 -23.89 -9.62
CA LYS A 320 7.20 -24.94 -10.34
C LYS A 320 5.68 -24.78 -10.17
N GLU A 321 5.18 -23.59 -10.42
CA GLU A 321 3.75 -23.27 -10.41
C GLU A 321 3.36 -22.50 -11.69
N SER A 322 3.49 -23.19 -12.82
CA SER A 322 2.75 -22.85 -14.04
C SER A 322 1.85 -24.02 -14.44
N LEU A 323 0.67 -23.70 -14.96
CA LEU A 323 -0.42 -24.65 -15.14
C LEU A 323 -0.16 -25.63 -16.30
N LYS A 324 -0.61 -26.88 -16.14
CA LYS A 324 -0.41 -27.99 -17.09
C LYS A 324 -1.15 -27.80 -18.43
N ALA A 325 -0.60 -27.00 -19.34
CA ALA A 325 -0.99 -27.02 -20.75
C ALA A 325 -0.43 -28.31 -21.40
N THR A 326 -1.27 -29.31 -21.63
CA THR A 326 -0.83 -30.66 -22.05
C THR A 326 -0.99 -30.87 -23.55
N THR A 327 0.11 -30.73 -24.30
CA THR A 327 0.22 -31.26 -25.69
C THR A 327 0.80 -32.67 -25.66
N LYS A 328 0.28 -33.56 -26.52
CA LYS A 328 0.64 -34.99 -26.55
C LYS A 328 1.42 -35.35 -27.81
N THR A 329 2.55 -36.03 -27.66
CA THR A 329 3.03 -37.00 -28.67
C THR A 329 3.83 -38.14 -28.02
N ALA A 330 3.94 -39.25 -28.74
CA ALA A 330 4.56 -40.53 -28.35
C ALA A 330 6.10 -40.40 -28.12
N VAL A 331 6.86 -41.39 -27.62
CA VAL A 331 7.00 -42.81 -28.06
C VAL A 331 7.01 -43.79 -26.85
N SER A 332 7.17 -45.10 -27.09
CA SER A 332 6.61 -46.22 -26.30
C SER A 332 7.58 -47.32 -25.82
N LYS A 333 7.20 -48.06 -24.75
CA LYS A 333 7.63 -49.45 -24.36
C LYS A 333 9.11 -49.58 -23.88
N LEU A 334 9.56 -50.59 -23.11
CA LEU A 334 9.03 -51.88 -22.57
C LEU A 334 9.78 -52.14 -21.22
N ALA A 335 9.17 -52.28 -20.02
CA ALA A 335 8.61 -53.46 -19.31
C ALA A 335 9.57 -54.42 -18.52
N LYS A 336 9.16 -54.79 -17.28
CA LYS A 336 9.66 -55.83 -16.33
C LYS A 336 10.98 -55.59 -15.54
N ARG A 337 11.24 -56.20 -14.35
CA ARG A 337 10.42 -56.70 -13.19
C ARG A 337 11.36 -57.25 -12.06
N GLU A 338 11.12 -56.93 -10.77
CA GLU A 338 11.57 -57.66 -9.52
C GLU A 338 13.09 -57.87 -9.24
N GLU A 339 13.63 -58.06 -8.01
CA GLU A 339 13.24 -57.82 -6.59
C GLU A 339 14.48 -57.98 -5.64
N VAL A 340 14.35 -57.68 -4.33
CA VAL A 340 15.28 -57.93 -3.17
C VAL A 340 16.68 -57.24 -3.25
N VAL A 341 17.46 -56.89 -2.21
CA VAL A 341 17.58 -57.09 -0.73
C VAL A 341 17.91 -55.70 -0.09
N GLU A 342 17.28 -55.26 1.02
CA GLU A 342 17.81 -55.21 2.43
C GLU A 342 19.26 -54.68 2.60
N GLU A 343 19.70 -53.93 3.62
CA GLU A 343 19.10 -53.30 4.83
C GLU A 343 19.41 -51.76 4.73
N GLY A 344 19.04 -50.83 5.62
CA GLY A 344 18.54 -50.90 6.99
C GLY A 344 18.10 -49.53 7.54
N ALA A 345 17.72 -49.42 8.83
CA ALA A 345 17.25 -48.14 9.39
C ALA A 345 17.47 -47.90 10.90
N LYS A 346 17.84 -46.65 11.25
CA LYS A 346 17.76 -46.04 12.59
C LYS A 346 17.58 -44.51 12.45
N GLU A 347 16.86 -43.80 13.31
CA GLU A 347 15.77 -44.15 14.25
C GLU A 347 14.98 -42.85 14.48
N ALA A 348 13.73 -42.92 14.98
CA ALA A 348 12.84 -41.74 14.97
C ALA A 348 12.18 -41.42 16.31
N ARG A 349 12.12 -40.10 16.58
CA ARG A 349 11.07 -39.38 17.34
C ARG A 349 10.99 -39.52 18.88
N SER A 350 10.57 -38.40 19.48
CA SER A 350 9.68 -38.29 20.66
C SER A 350 10.23 -38.70 22.04
N GLU A 351 9.80 -38.08 23.16
CA GLU A 351 9.16 -36.76 23.35
C GLU A 351 9.19 -36.33 24.84
N LEU A 352 8.74 -35.09 25.11
CA LEU A 352 8.10 -34.64 26.36
C LEU A 352 8.79 -34.95 27.71
N ALA A 353 9.46 -33.93 28.23
CA ALA A 353 9.78 -33.84 29.65
C ALA A 353 8.51 -33.71 30.54
N LYS A 354 8.50 -34.41 31.69
CA LYS A 354 7.69 -34.09 32.88
C LYS A 354 8.14 -34.91 34.09
N GLU A 355 8.76 -34.25 35.06
CA GLU A 355 8.22 -34.10 36.43
C GLU A 355 9.07 -33.10 37.22
N LEU A 356 8.51 -32.53 38.29
CA LEU A 356 9.15 -31.51 39.12
C LEU A 356 9.23 -31.93 40.58
N ALA A 357 10.45 -31.84 41.11
CA ALA A 357 10.80 -31.43 42.47
C ALA A 357 10.01 -32.00 43.67
N LYS A 358 10.70 -32.87 44.41
CA LYS A 358 10.79 -32.83 45.89
C LYS A 358 12.30 -32.88 46.23
N THR A 359 12.86 -32.24 47.25
CA THR A 359 12.28 -31.65 48.48
C THR A 359 12.99 -30.35 48.89
N GLU A 360 12.24 -29.36 49.41
CA GLU A 360 12.78 -28.48 50.46
C GLU A 360 12.55 -29.12 51.84
N LYS A 361 13.38 -28.77 52.83
CA LYS A 361 13.17 -29.16 54.24
C LYS A 361 13.22 -27.93 55.16
N LYS A 362 12.29 -27.91 56.13
CA LYS A 362 12.13 -26.86 57.15
C LYS A 362 13.24 -26.86 58.20
N ALA A 363 13.34 -25.74 58.93
CA ALA A 363 14.04 -25.63 60.20
C ALA A 363 13.14 -25.95 61.41
N LYS A 364 13.80 -26.36 62.52
CA LYS A 364 13.32 -26.49 63.92
C LYS A 364 12.24 -27.54 64.24
N GLU A 365 12.10 -27.79 65.55
CA GLU A 365 11.76 -29.07 66.19
C GLU A 365 10.32 -29.16 66.75
N SER A 366 9.97 -30.34 67.31
CA SER A 366 8.83 -30.64 68.22
C SER A 366 7.41 -30.31 67.72
N SER A 367 6.58 -31.28 67.32
CA SER A 367 5.70 -32.16 68.16
C SER A 367 4.57 -31.39 68.88
N GLU A 368 3.29 -31.80 68.89
CA GLU A 368 2.76 -33.18 68.73
C GLU A 368 1.43 -33.30 67.90
N LYS A 369 0.54 -34.25 68.24
CA LYS A 369 -0.42 -34.97 67.33
C LYS A 369 -1.80 -34.30 67.02
N PRO A 370 -2.59 -34.86 66.07
CA PRO A 370 -3.87 -34.32 65.53
C PRO A 370 -5.11 -35.16 66.03
N PRO A 371 -6.30 -35.27 65.37
CA PRO A 371 -6.90 -34.61 64.18
C PRO A 371 -8.38 -34.16 64.34
N GLU A 372 -9.04 -33.67 63.27
CA GLU A 372 -10.28 -34.22 62.65
C GLU A 372 -10.98 -33.27 61.61
N ARG A 373 -12.11 -33.71 61.03
CA ARG A 373 -12.90 -33.17 59.89
C ARG A 373 -14.41 -33.42 60.19
N PRO A 374 -15.39 -33.01 59.35
CA PRO A 374 -15.59 -31.74 58.61
C PRO A 374 -17.05 -31.20 58.71
N ALA A 375 -17.34 -29.94 58.34
CA ALA A 375 -18.74 -29.51 58.08
C ALA A 375 -18.93 -28.28 57.15
N LYS A 376 -20.05 -28.31 56.42
CA LYS A 376 -20.91 -27.24 55.86
C LYS A 376 -22.37 -27.66 56.19
N PRO A 377 -23.46 -26.87 56.01
CA PRO A 377 -23.62 -25.60 55.27
C PRO A 377 -24.50 -24.53 55.97
N GLU A 378 -24.78 -23.40 55.29
CA GLU A 378 -26.11 -22.82 54.91
C GLU A 378 -25.81 -21.58 54.00
N ARG A 379 -26.55 -21.20 52.93
CA ARG A 379 -27.95 -20.72 52.78
C ARG A 379 -28.18 -19.41 53.56
N VAL A 380 -28.66 -18.32 52.95
CA VAL A 380 -29.90 -18.07 52.16
C VAL A 380 -29.58 -17.08 51.00
N LYS A 381 -30.05 -17.20 49.73
CA LYS A 381 -31.42 -17.12 49.15
C LYS A 381 -32.05 -15.69 49.28
N THR A 382 -32.94 -15.15 48.44
CA THR A 382 -33.41 -15.38 47.04
C THR A 382 -34.19 -14.11 46.59
N GLU A 383 -34.52 -13.85 45.32
CA GLU A 383 -34.35 -14.66 44.10
C GLU A 383 -33.33 -13.97 43.14
N SER A 384 -33.58 -13.41 41.95
CA SER A 384 -34.71 -13.32 40.99
C SER A 384 -34.15 -13.27 39.55
N SER A 385 -34.98 -13.43 38.51
CA SER A 385 -34.46 -13.78 37.16
C SER A 385 -35.15 -13.17 35.93
N GLU A 386 -34.33 -13.08 34.87
CA GLU A 386 -34.58 -13.44 33.47
C GLU A 386 -35.89 -13.03 32.74
N ALA A 387 -35.69 -12.22 31.71
CA ALA A 387 -36.49 -12.26 30.48
C ALA A 387 -35.57 -12.25 29.24
N LEU A 388 -36.11 -12.59 28.07
CA LEU A 388 -35.51 -12.40 26.73
C LEU A 388 -34.27 -13.26 26.33
N LYS A 389 -34.33 -14.59 26.50
CA LYS A 389 -33.56 -15.56 25.70
C LYS A 389 -34.41 -16.71 25.14
N ALA A 390 -35.48 -16.39 24.41
CA ALA A 390 -36.47 -17.38 23.97
C ALA A 390 -36.88 -17.37 22.48
N GLU A 391 -36.25 -16.57 21.60
CA GLU A 391 -36.69 -16.47 20.19
C GLU A 391 -35.57 -16.68 19.16
N LYS A 392 -35.03 -17.90 19.10
CA LYS A 392 -34.16 -18.30 17.97
C LYS A 392 -34.28 -19.77 17.56
N ARG A 393 -35.53 -20.26 17.38
CA ARG A 393 -35.82 -21.60 16.80
C ARG A 393 -37.30 -21.83 16.38
N LYS A 394 -37.86 -20.99 15.50
CA LYS A 394 -39.19 -21.26 14.88
C LYS A 394 -39.42 -20.46 13.58
N LEU A 395 -38.83 -20.89 12.45
CA LEU A 395 -39.24 -20.44 11.09
C LEU A 395 -38.68 -21.31 9.94
N ILE A 396 -38.50 -22.63 10.16
CA ILE A 396 -38.11 -23.60 9.10
C ILE A 396 -38.98 -24.87 9.17
N LYS A 397 -40.30 -24.73 9.09
CA LYS A 397 -41.21 -25.84 8.73
C LYS A 397 -42.62 -25.38 8.36
N ASP A 398 -42.78 -24.83 7.15
CA ASP A 398 -44.00 -24.94 6.33
C ASP A 398 -43.77 -24.28 4.95
N LYS A 399 -44.30 -24.78 3.83
CA LYS A 399 -44.85 -26.13 3.56
C LYS A 399 -44.75 -26.40 2.04
N VAL A 400 -44.00 -27.42 1.62
CA VAL A 400 -43.91 -27.77 0.19
C VAL A 400 -45.05 -28.71 -0.19
N GLY A 401 -45.81 -28.35 -1.24
CA GLY A 401 -46.40 -29.34 -2.15
C GLY A 401 -47.93 -29.36 -2.30
N LYS A 402 -48.42 -28.84 -3.43
CA LYS A 402 -49.39 -29.55 -4.29
C LYS A 402 -49.15 -29.16 -5.76
N LYS A 403 -49.51 -30.04 -6.70
CA LYS A 403 -49.02 -30.00 -8.11
C LYS A 403 -50.15 -30.40 -9.08
N HIS A 404 -50.13 -29.83 -10.30
CA HIS A 404 -51.06 -30.06 -11.44
C HIS A 404 -52.51 -29.54 -11.25
N GLN A 405 -53.11 -28.86 -12.24
CA GLN A 405 -53.44 -29.41 -13.57
C GLN A 405 -53.01 -28.56 -14.79
N LYS A 406 -53.12 -29.17 -15.99
CA LYS A 406 -52.96 -28.53 -17.31
C LYS A 406 -54.32 -28.12 -17.88
N LYS A 407 -54.39 -27.04 -18.67
CA LYS A 407 -55.24 -26.97 -19.88
C LYS A 407 -54.68 -26.01 -20.93
N LYS A 408 -54.97 -26.28 -22.20
CA LYS A 408 -54.54 -25.54 -23.41
C LYS A 408 -55.72 -24.75 -24.00
N LYS A 409 -55.41 -23.87 -24.97
CA LYS A 409 -56.28 -23.08 -25.89
C LYS A 409 -56.60 -21.67 -25.34
N LYS A 410 -56.72 -20.61 -26.18
CA LYS A 410 -56.71 -20.56 -27.66
C LYS A 410 -56.21 -19.18 -28.19
N LYS A 411 -55.72 -19.12 -29.43
CA LYS A 411 -55.61 -17.87 -30.21
C LYS A 411 -56.99 -17.26 -30.48
N LYS A 412 -57.10 -15.93 -30.34
CA LYS A 412 -57.89 -14.97 -31.15
C LYS A 412 -57.58 -13.55 -30.63
N LYS A 413 -57.60 -12.50 -31.45
CA LYS A 413 -57.66 -12.43 -32.91
C LYS A 413 -56.65 -11.37 -33.36
#